data_AF-A0A4S4GL29-F1
#
_entry.id   AF-A0A4S4GL29-F1
#
_cell.length_a   1.000
_cell.length_b   1.000
_cell.length_c   1.000
_cell.angle_alpha   90.00
_cell.angle_beta   90.00
_cell.angle_gamma   90.00
#
_symmetry.space_group_name_H-M   'P 1'
#
loop_
_entity.id
_entity.type
_entity.pdbx_description
1 polymer ?
#
loop_
_entity_poly.entity_id
_entity_poly.type
_entity_poly.pdbx_seq_one_letter_code
_entity_poly.pdbx_strand_id
1 'polypeptide(L)'
;MQIRDIARYKLYPTQNIWTFIKVDTQTGQLWQVQYSVNDDSNRTEYDLNPKPLITNVTGINGRFNLYPTQNIYNFILLDQVDGRLWQVQWSLEEGNRAIFPIKK
;
A
#
# COMPACT_ATOMS: atom_id res chain seq x y z
N MET A 1 14.48 25.59 2.26
CA MET A 1 14.24 24.16 2.51
C MET A 1 12.83 23.88 2.01
N GLN A 2 12.69 23.28 0.83
CA GLN A 2 11.36 23.02 0.27
C GLN A 2 10.77 21.86 1.08
N ILE A 3 9.85 22.17 1.99
CA ILE A 3 8.99 21.16 2.60
C ILE A 3 8.26 20.55 1.40
N ARG A 4 8.70 19.36 0.98
CA ARG A 4 7.90 18.57 0.05
C ARG A 4 6.57 18.39 0.77
N ASP A 5 5.48 18.85 0.20
CA ASP A 5 4.15 18.46 0.66
C ASP A 5 4.04 16.96 0.44
N ILE A 6 4.43 16.18 1.44
CA ILE A 6 4.35 14.74 1.32
C ILE A 6 2.91 14.36 1.62
N ALA A 7 2.21 13.93 0.57
CA ALA A 7 0.81 13.57 0.67
C ALA A 7 0.63 12.39 1.64
N ARG A 8 -0.39 12.49 2.50
CA ARG A 8 -0.76 11.42 3.43
C ARG A 8 -1.14 10.14 2.70
N TYR A 9 -1.82 10.25 1.56
CA TYR A 9 -2.23 9.10 0.75
C TYR A 9 -1.54 9.13 -0.61
N LYS A 10 -1.09 7.95 -1.07
CA LYS A 10 -0.49 7.78 -2.39
C LYS A 10 -0.99 6.50 -3.06
N LEU A 11 -1.26 6.58 -4.36
CA LEU A 11 -1.64 5.45 -5.20
C LEU A 11 -0.43 4.91 -5.95
N TYR A 12 -0.36 3.59 -6.07
CA TYR A 12 0.66 2.86 -6.81
C TYR A 12 -0.03 1.95 -7.82
N PRO A 13 0.26 2.09 -9.13
CA PRO A 13 -0.33 1.22 -10.13
C PRO A 13 0.19 -0.20 -9.97
N THR A 14 -0.67 -1.18 -10.26
CA THR A 14 -0.24 -2.55 -10.50
C THR A 14 -0.10 -2.79 -12.00
N GLN A 15 0.43 -3.94 -12.41
CA GLN A 15 0.41 -4.33 -13.83
C GLN A 15 -1.01 -4.72 -14.30
N ASN A 16 -1.93 -5.03 -13.38
CA ASN A 16 -3.35 -5.09 -13.70
C ASN A 16 -3.88 -3.65 -13.77
N ILE A 17 -4.25 -3.22 -14.97
CA ILE A 17 -4.68 -1.84 -15.23
C ILE A 17 -5.87 -1.41 -14.38
N TRP A 18 -6.70 -2.34 -13.89
CA TRP A 18 -7.90 -2.06 -13.09
C TRP A 18 -7.63 -1.94 -11.58
N THR A 19 -6.39 -2.22 -11.15
CA THR A 19 -6.03 -2.33 -9.74
C THR A 19 -4.88 -1.40 -9.38
N PHE A 20 -5.06 -0.67 -8.29
CA PHE A 20 -4.04 0.12 -7.61
C PHE A 20 -3.86 -0.33 -6.16
N ILE A 21 -2.74 0.05 -5.56
CA ILE A 21 -2.54 0.01 -4.11
C ILE A 21 -2.55 1.43 -3.57
N LYS A 22 -3.45 1.73 -2.64
CA LYS A 22 -3.45 2.98 -1.86
C LYS A 22 -2.68 2.74 -0.57
N VAL A 23 -1.79 3.68 -0.22
CA VAL A 23 -0.97 3.64 0.99
C VAL A 23 -1.25 4.89 1.81
N ASP A 24 -1.55 4.74 3.11
CA ASP A 24 -1.35 5.81 4.09
C ASP A 24 0.16 5.89 4.36
N THR A 25 0.81 6.89 3.76
CA THR A 25 2.26 7.06 3.80
C THR A 25 2.76 7.43 5.19
N GLN A 26 1.88 7.84 6.11
CA GLN A 26 2.22 8.15 7.48
C GLN A 26 2.21 6.89 8.36
N THR A 27 1.18 6.06 8.22
CA THR A 27 0.89 4.96 9.16
C THR A 27 1.16 3.56 8.61
N GLY A 28 1.31 3.40 7.29
CA GLY A 28 1.56 2.12 6.64
C GLY A 28 0.31 1.25 6.43
N GLN A 29 -0.88 1.83 6.58
CA GLN A 29 -2.13 1.17 6.19
C GLN A 29 -2.24 1.09 4.67
N LEU A 30 -2.86 0.02 4.18
CA LEU A 30 -2.87 -0.33 2.75
C LEU A 30 -4.26 -0.79 2.32
N TRP A 31 -4.64 -0.36 1.12
CA TRP A 31 -5.88 -0.79 0.46
C TRP A 31 -5.60 -1.18 -0.99
N GLN A 32 -6.25 -2.24 -1.44
CA GLN A 32 -6.41 -2.54 -2.86
C GLN A 32 -7.56 -1.69 -3.37
N VAL A 33 -7.31 -0.89 -4.42
CA VAL A 33 -8.31 -0.06 -5.06
C VAL A 33 -8.63 -0.64 -6.42
N GLN A 34 -9.91 -0.95 -6.66
CA GLN A 34 -10.41 -1.37 -7.95
C GLN A 34 -11.30 -0.30 -8.55
N TYR A 35 -11.20 -0.14 -9.86
CA TYR A 35 -12.13 0.69 -10.62
C TYR A 35 -12.64 -0.06 -11.84
N SER A 36 -13.78 0.40 -12.34
CA SER A 36 -14.46 -0.17 -13.50
C SER A 36 -15.17 0.93 -14.25
N VAL A 37 -15.29 0.78 -15.57
CA VAL A 37 -16.03 1.72 -16.43
C VAL A 37 -17.52 1.37 -16.43
N ASN A 38 -17.86 0.09 -16.50
CA ASN A 38 -19.22 -0.37 -16.82
C ASN A 38 -19.91 -1.10 -15.65
N ASP A 39 -19.21 -1.33 -14.55
CA ASP A 39 -19.73 -2.06 -13.41
C ASP A 39 -19.40 -1.34 -12.11
N ASP A 40 -20.38 -0.63 -11.57
CA ASP A 40 -20.27 0.14 -10.34
C ASP A 40 -19.93 -0.73 -9.13
N SER A 41 -20.33 -2.01 -9.12
CA SER A 41 -20.04 -2.92 -8.00
C SER A 41 -18.56 -3.27 -7.88
N ASN A 42 -17.81 -3.12 -8.97
CA ASN A 42 -16.37 -3.34 -9.03
C ASN A 42 -15.55 -2.06 -8.74
N ARG A 43 -16.18 -0.95 -8.34
CA ARG A 43 -15.51 0.28 -7.88
C ARG A 43 -15.39 0.27 -6.35
N THR A 44 -14.42 -0.46 -5.85
CA THR A 44 -14.33 -0.79 -4.43
C THR A 44 -12.90 -0.66 -3.90
N GLU A 45 -12.77 -0.27 -2.64
CA GLU A 45 -11.54 -0.41 -1.87
C GLU A 45 -11.64 -1.62 -0.94
N TYR A 46 -10.59 -2.44 -0.92
CA TYR A 46 -10.47 -3.57 -0.01
C TYR A 46 -9.28 -3.39 0.91
N ASP A 47 -9.44 -3.71 2.18
CA ASP A 47 -8.34 -3.71 3.13
C ASP A 47 -7.28 -4.74 2.73
N LEU A 48 -6.02 -4.29 2.66
CA LEU A 48 -4.84 -5.17 2.61
C LEU A 48 -4.17 -5.20 3.98
N ASN A 49 -4.09 -4.05 4.63
CA ASN A 49 -3.65 -3.93 6.00
C ASN A 49 -4.40 -2.76 6.67
N PRO A 50 -5.49 -3.04 7.40
CA PRO A 50 -6.28 -2.00 8.06
C PRO A 50 -5.61 -1.47 9.33
N LYS A 51 -4.58 -2.15 9.85
CA LYS A 51 -3.90 -1.77 11.10
C LYS A 51 -2.65 -0.93 10.82
N PRO A 52 -2.46 0.21 11.48
CA PRO A 52 -1.21 0.95 11.42
C PRO A 52 0.01 0.08 11.74
N LEU A 53 1.10 0.24 10.98
CA LEU A 53 2.38 -0.44 11.22
C LEU A 53 3.22 0.28 12.30
N ILE A 54 2.74 1.44 12.77
CA ILE A 54 3.33 2.24 13.84
C ILE A 54 2.28 2.55 14.89
N THR A 55 2.69 2.51 16.16
CA THR A 55 1.82 2.74 17.32
C THR A 55 1.88 4.19 17.83
N ASN A 56 2.98 4.89 17.58
CA ASN A 56 3.18 6.26 18.04
C ASN A 56 2.86 7.23 16.90
N VAL A 57 1.82 8.04 17.10
CA VAL A 57 1.14 8.91 16.12
C VAL A 57 1.99 10.13 15.69
N THR A 58 3.26 10.22 16.08
CA THR A 58 4.22 11.18 15.49
C THR A 58 4.69 10.71 14.11
N GLY A 59 3.76 10.20 13.30
CA GLY A 59 4.04 9.75 11.95
C GLY A 59 4.36 10.94 11.06
N ILE A 60 5.34 10.77 10.19
CA ILE A 60 5.71 11.75 9.17
C ILE A 60 5.09 11.26 7.86
N ASN A 61 4.33 12.11 7.17
CA ASN A 61 3.84 11.76 5.84
C ASN A 61 5.03 11.40 4.94
N GLY A 62 4.89 10.35 4.15
CA GLY A 62 5.97 9.84 3.30
C GLY A 62 6.85 8.79 3.94
N ARG A 63 6.69 8.48 5.23
CA ARG A 63 7.45 7.41 5.89
C ARG A 63 7.36 6.09 5.14
N PHE A 64 6.18 5.72 4.66
CA PHE A 64 5.96 4.48 3.95
C PHE A 64 5.90 4.70 2.43
N ASN A 65 6.71 3.95 1.70
CA ASN A 65 6.73 3.95 0.24
C ASN A 65 6.70 2.52 -0.29
N LEU A 66 6.00 2.31 -1.40
CA LEU A 66 5.79 1.00 -2.01
C LEU A 66 6.63 0.86 -3.29
N TYR A 67 7.25 -0.30 -3.48
CA TYR A 67 8.11 -0.62 -4.62
C TYR A 67 7.55 -1.82 -5.38
N PRO A 68 7.32 -1.71 -6.70
CA PRO A 68 6.81 -2.82 -7.49
C PRO A 68 7.86 -3.93 -7.63
N THR A 69 7.39 -5.17 -7.74
CA THR A 69 8.22 -6.30 -8.17
C THR A 69 7.87 -6.69 -9.62
N GLN A 70 8.61 -7.64 -10.20
CA GLN A 70 8.24 -8.22 -11.48
C GLN A 70 6.97 -9.09 -11.40
N ASN A 71 6.66 -9.62 -10.21
CA ASN A 71 5.43 -10.35 -9.97
C ASN A 71 4.28 -9.35 -9.73
N ILE A 72 3.24 -9.43 -10.56
CA ILE A 72 2.14 -8.45 -10.57
C ILE A 72 1.42 -8.33 -9.22
N TYR A 73 1.39 -9.42 -8.45
CA TYR A 73 0.67 -9.51 -7.17
C TYR A 73 1.48 -8.98 -5.99
N ASN A 74 2.78 -8.77 -6.16
CA ASN A 74 3.71 -8.54 -5.06
C ASN A 74 4.41 -7.18 -5.14
N PHE A 75 4.50 -6.52 -3.99
CA PHE A 75 5.22 -5.29 -3.77
C PHE A 75 6.10 -5.40 -2.52
N ILE A 76 7.08 -4.52 -2.41
CA ILE A 76 7.87 -4.32 -1.20
C ILE A 76 7.48 -2.97 -0.58
N LEU A 77 6.97 -3.00 0.64
CA LEU A 77 6.76 -1.81 1.46
C LEU A 77 8.04 -1.52 2.24
N LEU A 78 8.52 -0.28 2.15
CA LEU A 78 9.65 0.22 2.91
C LEU A 78 9.18 1.27 3.91
N ASP A 79 9.54 1.07 5.18
CA ASP A 79 9.61 2.15 6.16
C ASP A 79 10.91 2.94 5.90
N GLN A 80 10.79 4.11 5.32
CA GLN A 80 11.92 4.96 4.93
C GLN A 80 12.64 5.59 6.12
N VAL A 81 12.09 5.49 7.33
CA VAL A 81 12.68 6.03 8.55
C VAL A 81 13.60 5.02 9.23
N ASP A 82 13.17 3.75 9.37
CA ASP A 82 13.92 2.73 10.11
C ASP A 82 14.37 1.52 9.27
N GLY A 83 13.99 1.47 7.98
CA GLY A 83 14.44 0.46 7.03
C GLY A 83 13.76 -0.89 7.15
N ARG A 84 12.69 -1.02 7.94
CA ARG A 84 11.87 -2.25 7.97
C ARG A 84 11.18 -2.45 6.63
N LEU A 85 11.04 -3.73 6.26
CA LEU A 85 10.49 -4.16 4.99
C LEU A 85 9.32 -5.11 5.21
N TRP A 86 8.34 -5.04 4.32
CA TRP A 86 7.26 -6.01 4.23
C TRP A 86 7.01 -6.40 2.78
N GLN A 87 6.74 -7.68 2.55
CA GLN A 87 6.10 -8.13 1.33
C GLN A 87 4.62 -7.78 1.42
N VAL A 88 4.09 -7.15 0.37
CA VAL A 88 2.67 -6.84 0.22
C VAL A 88 2.14 -7.66 -0.95
N GLN A 89 1.10 -8.47 -0.69
CA GLN A 89 0.41 -9.27 -1.70
C GLN A 89 -1.05 -8.80 -1.82
N TRP A 90 -1.47 -8.48 -3.05
CA TRP A 90 -2.87 -8.19 -3.38
C TRP A 90 -3.48 -9.34 -4.18
N SER A 91 -4.80 -9.49 -4.10
CA SER A 91 -5.53 -10.54 -4.81
C SER A 91 -7.01 -10.17 -4.98
N LEU A 92 -7.65 -10.74 -6.00
CA LEU A 92 -9.10 -10.72 -6.11
C LEU A 92 -9.75 -11.56 -5.01
N GLU A 93 -9.07 -12.62 -4.58
CA GLU A 93 -9.50 -13.49 -3.49
C GLU A 93 -9.04 -12.92 -2.15
N GLU A 94 -9.99 -12.62 -1.26
CA GLU A 94 -9.72 -11.98 0.04
C GLU A 94 -8.69 -12.74 0.88
N GLY A 95 -8.81 -14.07 0.95
CA GLY A 95 -7.89 -14.92 1.74
C GLY A 95 -6.44 -14.93 1.24
N ASN A 96 -6.19 -14.42 0.03
CA ASN A 96 -4.87 -14.33 -0.58
C ASN A 96 -4.26 -12.93 -0.49
N ARG A 97 -4.90 -12.00 0.22
CA ARG A 97 -4.35 -10.66 0.51
C ARG A 97 -3.54 -10.73 1.80
N ALA A 98 -2.34 -10.18 1.79
CA ALA A 98 -1.50 -10.21 2.97
C ALA A 98 -0.38 -9.17 2.97
N ILE A 99 0.11 -8.88 4.17
CA ILE A 99 1.38 -8.21 4.41
C ILE A 99 2.24 -9.07 5.33
N PHE A 100 3.49 -9.33 4.95
CA PHE A 100 4.42 -10.16 5.71
C PHE A 100 5.71 -9.40 6.00
N PRO A 101 6.15 -9.28 7.27
CA PRO A 101 7.46 -8.72 7.58
C PRO A 101 8.58 -9.52 6.91
N ILE A 102 9.52 -8.83 6.26
CA ILE A 102 10.73 -9.43 5.72
C ILE A 102 11.79 -9.39 6.82
N LYS A 103 12.18 -10.56 7.31
CA LYS A 103 13.18 -10.71 8.39
C LYS A 103 14.59 -10.51 7.83
N LYS A 104 15.47 -10.01 8.69
CA LYS A 104 16.92 -10.05 8.49
C LYS A 104 17.47 -11.41 8.92
#